data_AF-A0A3M0VZ55-F1
#
_entry.id   AF-A0A3M0VZ55-F1
#
_cell.length_a   1.000
_cell.length_b   1.000
_cell.length_c   1.000
_cell.angle_alpha   90.00
_cell.angle_beta   90.00
_cell.angle_gamma   90.00
#
_symmetry.space_group_name_H-M   'P 1'
#
loop_
_entity.id
_entity.type
_entity.pdbx_description
1 polymer ?
#
loop_
_entity_poly.entity_id
_entity_poly.type
_entity_poly.pdbx_seq_one_letter_code
_entity_poly.pdbx_strand_id
1 'polypeptide(L)'
;MVQRPVWLAKFRGSKSQRAHFALFIPNATHANRNPNDRSAACKGTIIHVVGAPMAGYAHEFKRNYDCGASQDLENLVQIGWVDSEHVADPPTEAYSKDSTAIGRLEIEALRIPAPRRSENFMAPVNDT
;
A
#
# COMPACT_ATOMS: atom_id res chain seq x y z
N MET A 1 23.50 5.49 7.40
CA MET A 1 22.47 4.54 6.96
C MET A 1 21.41 5.32 6.22
N VAL A 2 21.00 4.91 5.01
CA VAL A 2 20.00 5.66 4.22
C VAL A 2 18.62 5.11 4.55
N GLN A 3 17.69 5.97 4.95
CA GLN A 3 16.34 5.57 5.35
C GLN A 3 15.28 6.06 4.37
N ARG A 4 14.16 5.34 4.29
CA ARG A 4 12.98 5.73 3.52
C ARG A 4 11.81 5.93 4.48
N PRO A 5 10.99 6.96 4.28
CA PRO A 5 9.82 7.18 5.11
C PRO A 5 8.75 6.13 4.78
N VAL A 6 8.08 5.62 5.81
CA VAL A 6 6.92 4.73 5.67
C VAL A 6 5.66 5.57 5.88
N TRP A 7 4.72 5.46 4.96
CA TRP A 7 3.47 6.21 4.98
C TRP A 7 2.28 5.26 5.06
N LEU A 8 1.31 5.59 5.91
CA LEU A 8 -0.02 5.01 5.88
C LEU A 8 -0.83 5.71 4.79
N ALA A 9 -1.13 5.00 3.72
CA ALA A 9 -1.97 5.46 2.63
C ALA A 9 -3.44 5.15 2.94
N LYS A 10 -4.29 6.18 2.96
CA LYS A 10 -5.74 6.07 3.15
C LYS A 10 -6.44 6.19 1.80
N PHE A 11 -7.09 5.11 1.38
CA PHE A 11 -7.91 5.05 0.19
C PHE A 11 -9.39 5.21 0.54
N ARG A 12 -10.11 6.02 -0.22
CA ARG A 12 -11.55 6.20 -0.09
C ARG A 12 -12.14 6.71 -1.40
N GLY A 13 -12.90 5.86 -2.10
CA GLY A 13 -13.58 6.24 -3.35
C GLY A 13 -14.73 7.23 -3.13
N SER A 14 -15.42 7.18 -1.97
CA SER A 14 -16.44 8.16 -1.60
C SER A 14 -16.63 8.29 -0.08
N LYS A 15 -17.27 9.38 0.38
CA LYS A 15 -17.56 9.60 1.80
C LYS A 15 -18.45 8.52 2.43
N SER A 16 -19.29 7.85 1.64
CA SER A 16 -20.18 6.78 2.11
C SER A 16 -19.50 5.41 2.19
N GLN A 17 -18.30 5.26 1.63
CA GLN A 17 -17.54 4.01 1.69
C GLN A 17 -16.59 3.99 2.88
N ARG A 18 -16.31 2.79 3.40
CA ARG A 18 -15.27 2.59 4.41
C ARG A 18 -13.90 2.87 3.80
N ALA A 19 -13.03 3.51 4.56
CA ALA A 19 -11.65 3.71 4.12
C ALA A 19 -10.92 2.37 4.09
N HIS A 20 -10.02 2.25 3.11
CA HIS A 20 -9.08 1.16 3.01
C HIS A 20 -7.66 1.69 3.23
N PHE A 21 -6.77 0.86 3.80
CA PHE A 21 -5.43 1.30 4.17
C PHE A 21 -4.36 0.45 3.50
N ALA A 22 -3.25 1.08 3.14
CA ALA A 22 -2.07 0.44 2.62
C ALA A 22 -0.81 1.09 3.20
N LEU A 23 0.33 0.42 3.04
CA LEU A 23 1.62 1.08 3.27
C LEU A 23 2.15 1.62 1.95
N PHE A 24 2.70 2.83 1.98
CA PHE A 24 3.45 3.42 0.87
C PHE A 24 4.88 3.68 1.30
N ILE A 25 5.83 3.25 0.46
CA ILE A 25 7.25 3.48 0.64
C ILE A 25 7.78 4.05 -0.68
N PRO A 26 8.32 5.28 -0.71
CA PRO A 26 8.83 5.88 -1.93
C PRO A 26 10.06 5.13 -2.46
N ASN A 27 10.27 5.18 -3.78
CA ASN A 27 11.53 4.75 -4.39
C ASN A 27 12.69 5.61 -3.86
N ALA A 28 13.93 5.12 -3.95
CA ALA A 28 15.10 5.84 -3.41
C ALA A 28 15.20 7.30 -3.89
N THR A 29 14.92 7.52 -5.18
CA THR A 29 14.96 8.84 -5.84
C THR A 29 13.85 9.80 -5.39
N HIS A 30 12.81 9.29 -4.72
CA HIS A 30 11.69 10.06 -4.21
C HIS A 30 11.60 10.07 -2.68
N ALA A 31 12.57 9.48 -1.97
CA ALA A 31 12.54 9.31 -0.51
C ALA A 31 12.44 10.64 0.27
N ASN A 32 12.96 11.73 -0.30
CA ASN A 32 12.92 13.07 0.30
C ASN A 32 11.70 13.90 -0.11
N ARG A 33 10.77 13.34 -0.89
CA ARG A 33 9.56 14.04 -1.35
C ARG A 33 8.39 13.76 -0.41
N ASN A 34 7.52 14.75 -0.24
CA ASN A 34 6.24 14.55 0.43
C ASN A 34 5.24 13.98 -0.59
N PRO A 35 4.75 12.74 -0.43
CA PRO A 35 3.82 12.14 -1.39
C PRO A 35 2.44 12.82 -1.40
N ASN A 36 2.07 13.62 -0.39
CA ASN A 36 0.85 14.42 -0.43
C ASN A 36 0.96 15.64 -1.35
N ASP A 37 2.18 16.07 -1.69
CA ASP A 37 2.37 17.09 -2.71
C ASP A 37 2.18 16.46 -4.09
N ARG A 38 0.98 16.68 -4.66
CA ARG A 38 0.58 16.12 -5.96
C ARG A 38 1.11 16.92 -7.15
N SER A 39 1.87 17.99 -6.94
CA SER A 39 2.38 18.83 -8.04
C SER A 39 3.47 18.14 -8.87
N ALA A 40 4.12 17.12 -8.29
CA ALA A 40 5.14 16.33 -8.95
C ALA A 40 4.94 14.82 -8.68
N ALA A 41 5.39 13.98 -9.61
CA ALA A 41 5.32 12.54 -9.44
C ALA A 41 6.11 12.07 -8.21
N CYS A 42 5.49 11.21 -7.41
CA CYS A 42 6.12 10.56 -6.26
C CYS A 42 5.86 9.06 -6.38
N LYS A 43 6.77 8.37 -7.07
CA LYS A 43 6.68 6.93 -7.28
C LYS A 43 7.23 6.15 -6.09
N GLY A 44 6.55 5.05 -5.77
CA GLY A 44 7.00 4.11 -4.75
C GLY A 44 6.31 2.76 -4.85
N THR A 45 6.48 1.97 -3.80
CA THR A 45 5.81 0.69 -3.61
C THR A 45 4.64 0.88 -2.65
N ILE A 46 3.45 0.46 -3.09
CA ILE A 46 2.28 0.26 -2.22
C ILE A 46 2.22 -1.20 -1.83
N ILE A 47 2.16 -1.49 -0.53
CA ILE A 47 1.85 -2.82 0.02
C ILE A 47 0.38 -2.80 0.44
N HIS A 48 -0.43 -3.58 -0.26
CA HIS A 48 -1.88 -3.54 -0.21
C HIS A 48 -2.46 -4.91 0.11
N VAL A 49 -3.62 -4.96 0.77
CA VAL A 49 -4.41 -6.19 0.88
C VAL A 49 -5.73 -5.98 0.16
N VAL A 50 -5.84 -6.52 -1.06
CA VAL A 50 -6.99 -6.32 -1.93
C VAL A 50 -7.85 -7.56 -2.00
N GLY A 51 -9.14 -7.36 -2.24
CA GLY A 51 -10.08 -8.45 -2.42
C GLY A 51 -11.49 -8.02 -2.08
N ALA A 52 -12.35 -9.02 -1.98
CA ALA A 52 -13.72 -8.85 -1.59
C ALA A 52 -14.09 -9.92 -0.57
N PRO A 53 -14.97 -9.62 0.39
CA PRO A 53 -15.35 -10.58 1.43
C PRO A 53 -15.79 -11.95 0.89
N MET A 54 -16.49 -11.98 -0.25
CA MET A 54 -16.95 -13.21 -0.90
C MET A 54 -15.85 -13.98 -1.63
N ALA A 55 -14.78 -13.32 -2.08
CA ALA A 55 -13.67 -13.94 -2.81
C ALA A 55 -12.45 -14.22 -1.91
N GLY A 56 -12.39 -13.59 -0.74
CA GLY A 56 -11.18 -13.51 0.07
C GLY A 56 -10.30 -12.34 -0.34
N TYR A 57 -9.17 -12.21 0.37
CA TYR A 57 -8.21 -11.13 0.18
C TYR A 57 -6.82 -11.69 -0.08
N ALA A 58 -5.99 -10.92 -0.78
CA ALA A 58 -4.62 -11.26 -1.10
C ALA A 58 -3.73 -10.02 -0.99
N HIS A 59 -2.45 -10.26 -0.70
CA HIS A 59 -1.44 -9.21 -0.78
C HIS A 59 -1.20 -8.83 -2.25
N GLU A 60 -1.17 -7.53 -2.51
CA GLU A 60 -0.81 -6.94 -3.78
C GLU A 60 0.27 -5.89 -3.56
N PHE A 61 1.40 -6.08 -4.21
CA PHE A 61 2.52 -5.15 -4.26
C PHE A 61 2.41 -4.34 -5.54
N LYS A 62 2.10 -3.04 -5.42
CA LYS A 62 2.06 -2.14 -6.57
C LYS A 62 3.36 -1.36 -6.63
N ARG A 63 4.19 -1.60 -7.65
CA ARG A 63 5.50 -0.98 -7.79
C ARG A 63 5.45 0.19 -8.77
N ASN A 64 6.31 1.18 -8.54
CA ASN A 64 6.28 2.46 -9.27
C ASN A 64 4.89 3.12 -9.27
N TYR A 65 4.12 2.88 -8.21
CA TYR A 65 2.83 3.50 -8.03
C TYR A 65 3.03 4.99 -7.79
N ASP A 66 2.46 5.82 -8.66
CA ASP A 66 2.48 7.26 -8.52
C ASP A 66 1.27 7.73 -7.72
N CYS A 67 1.54 8.26 -6.53
CA CYS A 67 0.49 8.78 -5.67
C CYS A 67 -0.24 9.98 -6.29
N GLY A 68 0.39 10.71 -7.23
CA GLY A 68 -0.21 11.79 -8.02
C GLY A 68 -1.36 11.35 -8.92
N ALA A 69 -1.32 10.12 -9.42
CA ALA A 69 -2.24 9.63 -10.44
C ALA A 69 -3.52 8.98 -9.87
N SER A 70 -3.60 8.76 -8.55
CA SER A 70 -4.69 7.98 -7.95
C SER A 70 -5.77 8.85 -7.33
N GLN A 71 -6.97 8.80 -7.92
CA GLN A 71 -8.13 9.55 -7.43
C GLN A 71 -8.64 9.05 -6.07
N ASP A 72 -8.54 7.74 -5.81
CA ASP A 72 -9.01 7.14 -4.56
C ASP A 72 -8.09 7.39 -3.37
N LEU A 73 -6.86 7.86 -3.59
CA LEU A 73 -5.88 8.08 -2.54
C LEU A 73 -6.14 9.43 -1.86
N GLU A 74 -6.87 9.38 -0.75
CA GLU A 74 -7.37 10.53 -0.01
C GLU A 74 -6.25 11.29 0.71
N ASN A 75 -5.39 10.56 1.44
CA ASN A 75 -4.31 11.15 2.22
C ASN A 75 -3.20 10.12 2.53
N LEU A 76 -1.98 10.59 2.76
CA LEU A 76 -0.88 9.82 3.32
C LEU A 76 -0.42 10.41 4.65
N VAL A 77 -0.25 9.57 5.67
CA VAL A 77 0.30 9.99 6.97
C VAL A 77 1.61 9.28 7.19
N GLN A 78 2.70 10.01 7.45
CA GLN A 78 3.98 9.38 7.76
C GLN A 78 3.86 8.69 9.13
N ILE A 79 4.19 7.40 9.18
CA ILE A 79 4.11 6.58 10.40
C ILE A 79 5.49 6.13 10.92
N GLY A 80 6.56 6.34 10.14
CA GLY A 80 7.90 5.99 10.57
C GLY A 80 8.93 6.00 9.45
N TRP A 81 10.00 5.24 9.67
CA TRP A 81 11.14 5.10 8.78
C TRP A 81 11.55 3.63 8.70
N VAL A 82 12.12 3.24 7.57
CA VAL A 82 12.71 1.92 7.34
C VAL A 82 14.07 2.08 6.67
N ASP A 83 15.04 1.24 7.01
CA ASP A 83 16.33 1.25 6.34
C ASP A 83 16.18 0.83 4.87
N SER A 84 16.83 1.57 3.97
CA SER A 84 16.66 1.38 2.51
C SER A 84 17.05 -0.03 2.05
N GLU A 85 17.96 -0.70 2.77
CA GLU A 85 18.36 -2.08 2.47
C GLU A 85 17.22 -3.10 2.64
N HIS A 86 16.15 -2.76 3.37
CA HIS A 86 14.98 -3.62 3.53
C HIS A 86 13.91 -3.37 2.47
N VAL A 87 14.07 -2.33 1.65
CA VAL A 87 13.14 -1.93 0.59
C VAL A 87 13.79 -2.24 -0.76
N ALA A 88 13.24 -3.20 -1.49
CA ALA A 88 13.71 -3.48 -2.83
C ALA A 88 13.25 -2.37 -3.79
N ASP A 89 14.18 -1.85 -4.58
CA ASP A 89 13.83 -1.00 -5.72
C ASP A 89 13.26 -1.86 -6.86
N PRO A 90 12.23 -1.37 -7.56
CA PRO A 90 11.64 -2.12 -8.65
C PRO A 90 12.63 -2.29 -9.82
N PRO A 91 12.57 -3.43 -10.54
CA PRO A 91 13.52 -3.76 -11.60
C PRO A 91 13.39 -2.89 -12.86
N THR A 92 12.25 -2.19 -13.01
CA THR A 92 11.96 -1.30 -14.12
C THR A 92 11.30 -0.03 -13.58
N GLU A 93 11.14 0.99 -14.43
CA GLU A 93 10.41 2.23 -14.11
C GLU A 93 8.90 2.14 -14.37
N ALA A 94 8.46 1.02 -14.96
CA ALA A 94 7.07 0.79 -15.31
C ALA A 94 6.23 0.42 -14.08
N TYR A 95 4.98 0.87 -14.07
CA TYR A 95 4.02 0.46 -13.07
C TYR A 95 3.75 -1.06 -13.18
N SER A 96 3.77 -1.76 -12.04
CA SER A 96 3.39 -3.17 -11.99
C SER A 96 2.52 -3.48 -10.77
N LYS A 97 1.75 -4.56 -10.88
CA LYS A 97 1.00 -5.17 -9.79
C LYS A 97 1.45 -6.61 -9.69
N ASP A 98 1.92 -7.00 -8.51
CA ASP A 98 2.51 -8.31 -8.30
C ASP A 98 2.02 -8.89 -6.97
N SER A 99 1.93 -10.22 -6.89
CA SER A 99 1.66 -10.94 -5.64
C SER A 99 2.91 -11.53 -5.00
N THR A 100 4.04 -11.51 -5.71
CA THR A 100 5.32 -12.07 -5.26
C THR A 100 6.16 -10.97 -4.61
N ALA A 101 6.55 -11.18 -3.36
CA ALA A 101 7.47 -10.31 -2.64
C ALA A 101 8.91 -10.42 -3.19
N ILE A 102 9.61 -9.29 -3.33
CA ILE A 102 11.01 -9.24 -3.78
C ILE A 102 11.96 -8.61 -2.75
N GLY A 103 11.43 -7.88 -1.77
CA GLY A 103 12.20 -7.21 -0.73
C GLY A 103 11.90 -7.74 0.67
N ARG A 104 12.80 -7.47 1.63
CA ARG A 104 12.63 -7.92 3.02
C ARG A 104 11.35 -7.35 3.65
N LEU A 105 11.03 -6.08 3.41
CA LEU A 105 9.80 -5.46 3.90
C LEU A 105 8.54 -6.16 3.34
N GLU A 106 8.53 -6.50 2.05
CA GLU A 106 7.41 -7.22 1.42
C GLU A 106 7.27 -8.64 2.01
N ILE A 107 8.40 -9.33 2.26
CA ILE A 107 8.42 -10.65 2.91
C ILE A 107 7.87 -10.57 4.35
N GLU A 108 8.25 -9.56 5.12
CA GLU A 108 7.72 -9.36 6.48
C GLU A 108 6.21 -9.07 6.44
N ALA A 109 5.72 -8.31 5.46
CA ALA A 109 4.30 -8.08 5.28
C ALA A 109 3.52 -9.40 5.06
N LEU A 110 4.07 -10.34 4.28
CA LEU A 110 3.46 -11.65 4.04
C LEU A 110 3.38 -12.55 5.27
N ARG A 111 4.10 -12.25 6.36
CA ARG A 111 4.00 -13.02 7.62
C ARG A 111 2.65 -12.85 8.30
N ILE A 112 1.95 -11.75 8.02
CA ILE A 112 0.58 -11.55 8.45
C ILE A 112 -0.33 -12.04 7.32
N PRO A 113 -1.09 -13.12 7.50
CA PRO A 113 -1.95 -13.63 6.44
C PRO A 113 -3.04 -12.62 6.10
N ALA A 114 -3.36 -12.52 4.81
CA ALA A 114 -4.51 -11.73 4.37
C ALA A 114 -5.81 -12.32 4.94
N PRO A 115 -6.85 -11.50 5.19
CA PRO A 115 -8.13 -12.00 5.66
C PRO A 115 -8.70 -13.06 4.72
N ARG A 116 -9.20 -14.15 5.30
CA ARG A 116 -9.86 -15.22 4.54
C ARG A 116 -11.22 -14.74 4.02
N ARG A 117 -11.77 -15.50 3.07
CA ARG A 117 -13.17 -15.36 2.66
C ARG A 117 -14.07 -15.43 3.88
N SER A 118 -15.04 -14.52 3.96
CA SER A 118 -16.06 -14.57 4.99
C SER A 118 -17.06 -15.68 4.65
N GLU A 119 -17.18 -16.69 5.52
CA GLU A 119 -18.16 -17.77 5.38
C GLU A 119 -19.60 -17.23 5.50
N ASN A 120 -19.81 -16.23 6.35
CA ASN A 120 -21.08 -15.55 6.56
C ASN A 120 -20.99 -14.06 6.21
N PHE A 121 -20.74 -13.73 4.94
CA PHE A 121 -20.58 -12.32 4.52
C PHE A 121 -21.81 -11.45 4.76
N MET A 122 -23.02 -12.03 4.77
CA MET A 122 -24.26 -11.31 5.05
C MET A 122 -24.61 -11.25 6.54
N ALA A 123 -23.81 -11.84 7.42
CA ALA A 123 -24.05 -11.71 8.85
C ALA A 123 -23.92 -10.24 9.27
N PRO A 124 -24.77 -9.75 10.19
CA PRO A 124 -24.63 -8.43 10.76
C PRO A 124 -23.21 -8.23 11.27
N VAL A 125 -22.54 -7.17 10.82
CA VAL A 125 -21.14 -6.91 11.20
C VAL A 125 -21.04 -6.42 12.66
N ASN A 126 -22.18 -6.07 13.28
CA ASN A 126 -22.34 -5.81 14.71
C ASN A 126 -23.77 -6.24 15.12
N ASP A 127 -23.92 -7.09 16.15
CA ASP A 127 -25.12 -7.09 16.98
C ASP A 127 -24.80 -6.20 18.19
N THR A 128 -25.66 -5.22 18.46
CA THR A 128 -25.60 -4.23 19.58
C THR A 128 -24.57 -3.10 19.50
#